data_AF-A0AAF0ZQZ4-F1
#
_entry.id   AF-A0AAF0ZQZ4-F1
#
_cell.length_a   1.000
_cell.length_b   1.000
_cell.length_c   1.000
_cell.angle_alpha   90.00
_cell.angle_beta   90.00
_cell.angle_gamma   90.00
#
_symmetry.space_group_name_H-M   'P 1'
#
loop_
_entity.id
_entity.type
_entity.pdbx_description
1 polymer ?
#
loop_
_entity_poly.entity_id
_entity_poly.type
_entity_poly.pdbx_seq_one_letter_code
_entity_poly.pdbx_strand_id
1 'polypeptide(L)'
;MLAQGMMTQANMEVVVPMNPNMGTMATRVKNFTRMNPPEFHGSNVVENPQEFIDEMYKVLLIMELTPVEKLEFVVYQLKGVSQVLFNQWKEERAVVAGPLDWEKYNVSFLDRMVNLAKNLQLIDILTLEISSSFFPKLRAVLEVFWDDFCL
;
A
#
# COMPACT_ATOMS: atom_id res chain seq x y z
N MET A 1 -15.15 -33.73 67.95
CA MET A 1 -15.10 -34.07 66.53
C MET A 1 -15.09 -32.77 65.74
N LEU A 2 -14.03 -32.52 64.97
CA LEU A 2 -13.85 -31.32 64.15
C LEU A 2 -14.65 -31.46 62.85
N ALA A 3 -15.47 -30.45 62.51
CA ALA A 3 -16.08 -30.34 61.19
C ALA A 3 -15.67 -28.99 60.59
N GLN A 4 -14.68 -29.04 59.70
CA GLN A 4 -14.33 -27.93 58.81
C GLN A 4 -15.36 -27.89 57.69
N GLY A 5 -16.09 -26.77 57.58
CA GLY A 5 -17.02 -26.48 56.48
C GLY A 5 -16.44 -25.39 55.60
N MET A 6 -16.18 -25.74 54.34
CA MET A 6 -15.37 -25.03 53.34
C MET A 6 -15.86 -23.62 53.00
N MET A 7 -14.89 -22.73 52.78
CA MET A 7 -15.10 -21.38 52.24
C MET A 7 -15.60 -21.48 50.80
N THR A 8 -16.75 -20.87 50.50
CA THR A 8 -17.20 -20.57 49.13
C THR A 8 -16.25 -19.54 48.51
N GLN A 9 -15.31 -20.00 47.69
CA GLN A 9 -14.56 -19.13 46.80
C GLN A 9 -15.47 -18.79 45.62
N ALA A 10 -15.98 -17.55 45.61
CA ALA A 10 -16.63 -17.00 44.42
C ALA A 10 -15.58 -16.96 43.30
N ASN A 11 -15.89 -17.62 42.18
CA ASN A 11 -15.22 -17.39 40.90
C ASN A 11 -15.40 -15.91 40.56
N MET A 12 -14.45 -15.07 40.98
CA MET A 12 -14.17 -13.84 40.24
C MET A 12 -13.59 -14.32 38.93
N GLU A 13 -14.48 -14.52 37.96
CA GLU A 13 -14.12 -14.44 36.56
C GLU A 13 -13.50 -13.05 36.41
N VAL A 14 -12.17 -13.00 36.46
CA VAL A 14 -11.40 -11.80 36.15
C VAL A 14 -11.66 -11.57 34.68
N VAL A 15 -12.77 -10.88 34.40
CA VAL A 15 -12.98 -10.18 33.15
C VAL A 15 -11.82 -9.20 33.11
N VAL A 16 -10.73 -9.63 32.46
CA VAL A 16 -9.65 -8.75 32.07
C VAL A 16 -10.35 -7.61 31.35
N PRO A 17 -10.28 -6.36 31.85
CA PRO A 17 -10.91 -5.26 31.18
C PRO A 17 -10.28 -5.19 29.79
N MET A 18 -11.06 -5.50 28.75
CA MET A 18 -10.66 -5.19 27.38
C MET A 18 -10.31 -3.71 27.39
N ASN A 19 -9.07 -3.38 27.05
CA ASN A 19 -8.56 -2.02 27.12
C ASN A 19 -9.55 -1.04 26.46
N PRO A 20 -10.15 -0.09 27.19
CA PRO A 20 -11.15 0.83 26.65
C PRO A 20 -10.59 1.81 25.61
N ASN A 21 -9.26 1.83 25.39
CA ASN A 21 -8.66 2.52 24.25
C ASN A 21 -8.98 1.90 22.89
N MET A 22 -9.68 0.76 22.84
CA MET A 22 -10.26 0.22 21.61
C MET A 22 -11.44 1.10 21.15
N GLY A 23 -11.14 2.31 20.72
CA GLY A 23 -12.11 3.19 20.07
C GLY A 23 -12.73 2.48 18.87
N THR A 24 -13.99 2.78 18.57
CA THR A 24 -14.69 2.27 17.39
C THR A 24 -13.85 2.45 16.11
N MET A 25 -14.10 1.65 15.06
CA MET A 25 -13.43 1.85 13.76
C MET A 25 -13.57 3.28 13.25
N ALA A 26 -14.71 3.94 13.48
CA ALA A 26 -14.90 5.35 13.15
C ALA A 26 -13.94 6.27 13.90
N THR A 27 -13.72 6.03 15.20
CA THR A 27 -12.73 6.76 16.00
C THR A 27 -11.30 6.54 15.48
N ARG A 28 -10.97 5.30 15.11
CA ARG A 28 -9.66 4.97 14.55
C ARG A 28 -9.42 5.66 13.21
N VAL A 29 -10.38 5.61 12.29
CA VAL A 29 -10.31 6.32 10.99
C VAL A 29 -10.15 7.83 11.18
N LYS A 30 -10.90 8.42 12.13
CA LYS A 30 -10.74 9.82 12.50
C LYS A 30 -9.34 10.13 13.02
N ASN A 31 -8.80 9.31 13.91
CA ASN A 31 -7.46 9.50 14.47
C ASN A 31 -6.38 9.36 13.40
N PHE A 32 -6.48 8.34 12.56
CA PHE A 32 -5.60 8.12 11.42
C PHE A 32 -5.57 9.33 10.49
N THR A 33 -6.74 9.84 10.08
CA THR A 33 -6.82 11.02 9.20
C THR A 33 -6.18 12.26 9.84
N ARG A 34 -6.28 12.42 11.17
CA ARG A 34 -5.65 13.53 11.91
C ARG A 34 -4.13 13.42 12.03
N MET A 35 -3.57 12.22 11.85
CA MET A 35 -2.12 12.01 11.82
C MET A 35 -1.51 12.37 10.45
N ASN A 36 -2.34 12.74 9.47
CA ASN A 36 -1.91 13.09 8.11
C ASN A 36 -0.95 12.03 7.49
N PRO A 37 -1.36 10.76 7.44
CA PRO A 37 -0.61 9.70 6.80
C PRO A 37 -0.32 10.02 5.33
N PRO A 38 0.77 9.49 4.75
CA PRO A 38 1.10 9.71 3.35
C PRO A 38 0.05 9.04 2.45
N GLU A 39 -0.21 9.67 1.30
CA GLU A 39 -0.94 9.08 0.19
C GLU A 39 0.05 8.47 -0.82
N PHE A 40 -0.39 7.48 -1.58
CA PHE A 40 0.44 6.85 -2.61
C PHE A 40 -0.35 6.68 -3.91
N HIS A 41 0.05 7.40 -4.97
CA HIS A 41 -0.62 7.37 -6.27
C HIS A 41 -0.07 6.27 -7.18
N GLY A 42 1.21 5.92 -7.04
CA GLY A 42 1.91 4.91 -7.83
C GLY A 42 2.22 5.35 -9.27
N SER A 43 1.93 6.61 -9.62
CA SER A 43 2.15 7.19 -10.95
C SER A 43 3.19 8.30 -10.96
N ASN A 44 3.71 8.69 -9.79
CA ASN A 44 4.69 9.76 -9.68
C ASN A 44 6.10 9.18 -9.51
N VAL A 45 7.06 9.62 -10.35
CA VAL A 45 8.45 9.17 -10.30
C VAL A 45 9.15 9.50 -8.98
N VAL A 46 8.65 10.51 -8.25
CA VAL A 46 9.18 10.93 -6.94
C VAL A 46 8.62 10.06 -5.81
N GLU A 47 7.49 9.39 -6.01
CA GLU A 47 6.92 8.50 -4.98
C GLU A 47 7.76 7.23 -4.85
N ASN A 48 8.25 6.96 -3.64
CA ASN A 48 8.98 5.74 -3.33
C ASN A 48 8.07 4.74 -2.60
N PRO A 49 7.81 3.55 -3.18
CA PRO A 49 6.97 2.53 -2.55
C PRO A 49 7.46 2.08 -1.16
N GLN A 50 8.78 2.04 -0.94
CA GLN A 50 9.36 1.61 0.33
C GLN A 50 9.18 2.70 1.41
N GLU A 51 9.44 3.96 1.05
CA GLU A 51 9.25 5.10 1.95
C GLU A 51 7.79 5.24 2.39
N PHE A 52 6.85 5.08 1.46
CA PHE A 52 5.42 5.06 1.79
C PHE A 52 5.09 4.00 2.86
N ILE A 53 5.65 2.80 2.74
CA ILE A 53 5.40 1.70 3.68
C ILE A 53 6.04 1.95 5.03
N ASP A 54 7.26 2.47 5.06
CA ASP A 54 7.95 2.78 6.31
C ASP A 54 7.20 3.88 7.07
N GLU A 55 6.74 4.93 6.39
CA GLU A 55 5.94 6.01 7.00
C GLU A 55 4.56 5.51 7.45
N MET A 56 3.87 4.71 6.63
CA MET A 56 2.61 4.07 7.04
C MET A 56 2.80 3.18 8.27
N TYR A 57 3.89 2.40 8.32
CA TYR A 57 4.16 1.51 9.44
C TYR A 57 4.33 2.27 10.77
N LYS A 58 4.98 3.44 10.74
CA LYS A 58 5.11 4.32 11.92
C LYS A 58 3.74 4.74 12.47
N VAL A 59 2.83 5.19 11.60
CA VAL A 59 1.46 5.60 12.00
C VAL A 59 0.67 4.42 12.54
N LEU A 60 0.71 3.28 11.84
CA LEU A 60 -0.05 2.09 12.21
C LEU A 60 0.44 1.45 13.51
N LEU A 61 1.73 1.57 13.83
CA LEU A 61 2.31 1.08 15.07
C LEU A 61 1.79 1.85 16.28
N ILE A 62 1.70 3.19 16.18
CA ILE A 62 1.17 4.06 17.24
C ILE A 62 -0.30 3.76 17.55
N MET A 63 -1.07 3.32 16.54
CA MET A 63 -2.50 3.03 16.67
C MET A 63 -2.81 1.63 17.22
N GLU A 64 -1.80 0.78 17.43
CA GLU A 64 -1.96 -0.60 17.94
C GLU A 64 -3.01 -1.42 17.15
N LEU A 65 -2.97 -1.32 15.82
CA LEU A 65 -3.96 -1.97 14.94
C LEU A 65 -3.69 -3.46 14.75
N THR A 66 -4.77 -4.23 14.58
CA THR A 66 -4.68 -5.62 14.13
C THR A 66 -4.14 -5.69 12.70
N PRO A 67 -3.57 -6.82 12.27
CA PRO A 67 -3.03 -6.94 10.92
C PRO A 67 -4.08 -6.67 9.81
N VAL A 68 -5.34 -7.05 10.03
CA VAL A 68 -6.44 -6.78 9.09
C VAL A 68 -6.76 -5.29 9.03
N GLU A 69 -6.79 -4.59 10.16
CA GLU A 69 -7.01 -3.14 10.16
C GLU A 69 -5.84 -2.41 9.49
N LYS A 70 -4.59 -2.82 9.74
CA LYS A 70 -3.40 -2.26 9.07
C LYS A 70 -3.54 -2.29 7.55
N LEU A 71 -4.03 -3.40 7.01
CA LEU A 71 -4.35 -3.54 5.60
C LEU A 71 -5.37 -2.50 5.12
N GLU A 72 -6.51 -2.41 5.80
CA GLU A 72 -7.57 -1.48 5.43
C GLU A 72 -7.07 -0.03 5.41
N PHE A 73 -6.22 0.33 6.37
CA PHE A 73 -5.63 1.66 6.45
C PHE A 73 -4.58 1.95 5.36
N VAL A 74 -3.76 0.95 4.96
CA VAL A 74 -2.88 1.12 3.78
C VAL A 74 -3.70 1.29 2.51
N VAL A 75 -4.70 0.43 2.30
CA VAL A 75 -5.56 0.48 1.11
C VAL A 75 -6.32 1.81 1.03
N TYR A 76 -6.74 2.36 2.18
CA TYR A 76 -7.37 3.67 2.26
C TYR A 76 -6.48 4.80 1.69
N GLN A 77 -5.15 4.69 1.83
CA GLN A 77 -4.18 5.66 1.34
C GLN A 77 -3.71 5.45 -0.10
N LEU A 78 -4.10 4.33 -0.73
CA LEU A 78 -3.85 4.12 -2.16
C LEU A 78 -4.80 5.00 -2.98
N LYS A 79 -4.23 5.77 -3.91
CA LYS A 79 -4.93 6.66 -4.83
C LYS A 79 -4.54 6.35 -6.28
N GLY A 80 -5.31 6.83 -7.25
CA GLY A 80 -4.93 6.77 -8.66
C GLY A 80 -4.58 5.36 -9.15
N VAL A 81 -3.39 5.21 -9.72
CA VAL A 81 -2.93 3.96 -10.34
C VAL A 81 -2.77 2.83 -9.32
N SER A 82 -2.28 3.15 -8.11
CA SER A 82 -2.06 2.15 -7.07
C SER A 82 -3.38 1.52 -6.59
N GLN A 83 -4.46 2.30 -6.53
CA GLN A 83 -5.80 1.80 -6.17
C GLN A 83 -6.37 0.88 -7.25
N VAL A 84 -6.26 1.27 -8.53
CA VAL A 84 -6.71 0.43 -9.67
C VAL A 84 -5.97 -0.91 -9.67
N LEU A 85 -4.64 -0.86 -9.45
CA LEU A 85 -3.80 -2.04 -9.39
C LEU A 85 -4.17 -2.96 -8.22
N PHE A 86 -4.45 -2.41 -7.05
CA PHE A 86 -4.90 -3.18 -5.89
C PHE A 86 -6.21 -3.94 -6.18
N ASN A 87 -7.18 -3.26 -6.79
CA ASN A 87 -8.45 -3.88 -7.17
C ASN A 87 -8.24 -5.03 -8.16
N GLN A 88 -7.41 -4.82 -9.19
CA GLN A 88 -7.06 -5.87 -10.17
C GLN A 88 -6.40 -7.08 -9.50
N TRP A 89 -5.43 -6.85 -8.61
CA TRP A 89 -4.78 -7.92 -7.86
C TRP A 89 -5.75 -8.69 -6.96
N LYS A 90 -6.71 -8.00 -6.35
CA LYS A 90 -7.73 -8.60 -5.49
C LYS A 90 -8.64 -9.55 -6.27
N GLU A 91 -9.07 -9.15 -7.47
CA GLU A 91 -9.87 -10.00 -8.37
C GLU A 91 -9.10 -11.26 -8.79
N GLU A 92 -7.83 -11.12 -9.18
CA GLU A 92 -6.96 -12.24 -9.55
C GLU A 92 -6.75 -13.22 -8.37
N ARG A 93 -6.65 -12.70 -7.14
CA ARG A 93 -6.53 -13.51 -5.92
C ARG A 93 -7.82 -14.22 -5.53
N ALA A 94 -8.98 -13.57 -5.71
CA ALA A 94 -10.27 -14.14 -5.38
C ALA A 94 -10.56 -15.44 -6.16
N VAL A 95 -9.98 -15.57 -7.35
CA VAL A 95 -10.06 -16.78 -8.19
C VAL A 95 -9.27 -17.97 -7.59
N VAL A 96 -8.29 -17.72 -6.72
CA VAL A 96 -7.26 -18.73 -6.38
C VAL A 96 -7.05 -18.96 -4.87
N ALA A 97 -7.37 -18.01 -3.98
CA ALA A 97 -6.85 -18.04 -2.61
C ALA A 97 -7.83 -17.69 -1.48
N GLY A 98 -7.56 -18.23 -0.28
CA GLY A 98 -8.26 -17.94 0.98
C GLY A 98 -7.96 -16.56 1.60
N PRO A 99 -8.40 -16.31 2.86
CA PRO A 99 -8.42 -14.99 3.50
C PRO A 99 -7.09 -14.22 3.42
N LEU A 100 -7.18 -12.89 3.34
CA LEU A 100 -6.00 -12.02 3.31
C LEU A 100 -5.32 -11.99 4.68
N ASP A 101 -4.13 -12.59 4.76
CA ASP A 101 -3.18 -12.33 5.83
C ASP A 101 -2.32 -11.11 5.48
N TRP A 102 -2.04 -10.26 6.49
CA TRP A 102 -1.28 -9.02 6.36
C TRP A 102 0.16 -9.25 5.96
N GLU A 103 0.85 -10.22 6.56
CA GLU A 103 2.26 -10.49 6.23
C GLU A 103 2.39 -10.97 4.78
N LYS A 104 1.50 -11.88 4.38
CA LYS A 104 1.41 -12.35 3.00
C LYS A 104 1.00 -11.24 2.02
N TYR A 105 0.08 -10.36 2.43
CA TYR A 105 -0.31 -9.18 1.64
C TYR A 105 0.86 -8.25 1.42
N ASN A 106 1.55 -7.86 2.50
CA ASN A 106 2.57 -6.83 2.46
C ASN A 106 3.71 -7.25 1.51
N VAL A 107 4.18 -8.49 1.62
CA VAL A 107 5.25 -8.96 0.72
C VAL A 107 4.78 -9.09 -0.73
N SER A 108 3.64 -9.72 -0.99
CA SER A 108 3.22 -10.02 -2.38
C SER A 108 2.69 -8.80 -3.14
N PHE A 109 1.97 -7.91 -2.47
CA PHE A 109 1.45 -6.70 -3.08
C PHE A 109 2.57 -5.67 -3.28
N LEU A 110 3.48 -5.51 -2.31
CA LEU A 110 4.64 -4.61 -2.47
C LEU A 110 5.61 -5.11 -3.52
N ASP A 111 5.91 -6.40 -3.57
CA ASP A 111 6.75 -6.94 -4.63
C ASP A 111 6.11 -6.67 -6.00
N ARG A 112 4.80 -6.85 -6.14
CA ARG A 112 4.09 -6.49 -7.38
C ARG A 112 4.14 -4.99 -7.68
N MET A 113 3.93 -4.12 -6.70
CA MET A 113 4.02 -2.66 -6.88
C MET A 113 5.43 -2.21 -7.26
N VAL A 114 6.45 -2.71 -6.57
CA VAL A 114 7.86 -2.39 -6.83
C VAL A 114 8.27 -2.90 -8.21
N ASN A 115 7.86 -4.11 -8.59
CA ASN A 115 8.14 -4.65 -9.93
C ASN A 115 7.40 -3.88 -11.03
N LEU A 116 6.16 -3.44 -10.80
CA LEU A 116 5.45 -2.57 -11.73
C LEU A 116 6.04 -1.16 -11.81
N ALA A 117 6.42 -0.56 -10.69
CA ALA A 117 7.10 0.73 -10.66
C ALA A 117 8.43 0.66 -11.41
N LYS A 118 9.23 -0.40 -11.21
CA LYS A 118 10.45 -0.65 -11.99
C LYS A 118 10.16 -0.84 -13.47
N ASN A 119 9.12 -1.58 -13.83
CA ASN A 119 8.73 -1.79 -15.23
C ASN A 119 8.25 -0.50 -15.90
N LEU A 120 7.45 0.32 -15.22
CA LEU A 120 7.00 1.62 -15.70
C LEU A 120 8.16 2.60 -15.81
N GLN A 121 9.06 2.67 -14.82
CA GLN A 121 10.30 3.44 -14.91
C GLN A 121 11.17 2.97 -16.07
N LEU A 122 11.30 1.66 -16.29
CA LEU A 122 11.99 1.11 -17.46
C LEU A 122 11.31 1.53 -18.76
N ILE A 123 9.97 1.52 -18.83
CA ILE A 123 9.22 1.98 -20.00
C ILE A 123 9.44 3.50 -20.21
N ASP A 124 9.41 4.32 -19.17
CA ASP A 124 9.67 5.76 -19.26
C ASP A 124 11.13 6.05 -19.68
N ILE A 125 12.09 5.33 -19.13
CA ILE A 125 13.52 5.43 -19.51
C ILE A 125 13.70 4.99 -20.97
N LEU A 126 13.14 3.84 -21.35
CA LEU A 126 13.23 3.33 -22.72
C LEU A 126 12.49 4.23 -23.72
N THR A 127 11.36 4.83 -23.35
CA THR A 127 10.64 5.77 -24.23
C THR A 127 11.36 7.11 -24.35
N LEU A 128 12.02 7.61 -23.30
CA LEU A 128 12.90 8.77 -23.36
C LEU A 128 14.19 8.49 -24.15
N GLU A 129 14.73 7.29 -24.05
CA GLU A 129 15.93 6.88 -24.78
C GLU A 129 15.64 6.60 -26.26
N ILE A 130 14.52 5.95 -26.58
CA ILE A 130 14.00 5.84 -27.95
C ILE A 130 13.67 7.23 -28.48
N SER A 131 13.02 8.10 -27.70
CA SER A 131 12.74 9.47 -28.11
C SER A 131 14.03 10.27 -28.39
N SER A 132 14.99 10.29 -27.45
CA SER A 132 16.24 11.04 -27.63
C SER A 132 17.15 10.46 -28.71
N SER A 133 17.11 9.15 -28.97
CA SER A 133 17.92 8.50 -30.00
C SER A 133 17.26 8.52 -31.40
N PHE A 134 15.92 8.57 -31.46
CA PHE A 134 15.15 8.51 -32.70
C PHE A 134 14.76 9.90 -33.23
N PHE A 135 14.40 10.86 -32.38
CA PHE A 135 14.00 12.20 -32.82
C PHE A 135 15.12 13.00 -33.53
N PRO A 136 16.41 12.97 -33.11
CA PRO A 136 17.47 13.67 -33.84
C PRO A 136 17.77 13.01 -35.20
N LYS A 137 17.65 11.69 -35.29
CA LYS A 137 17.85 10.95 -36.55
C LYS A 137 16.71 11.21 -37.54
N LEU A 138 15.46 11.23 -37.05
CA LEU A 138 14.31 11.58 -37.86
C LEU A 138 14.34 13.06 -38.29
N ARG A 139 14.77 13.97 -37.41
CA ARG A 139 15.00 15.39 -37.73
C ARG A 139 16.06 15.55 -38.82
N ALA A 140 17.20 14.86 -38.71
CA ALA A 140 18.26 14.91 -39.73
C ALA A 140 17.78 14.37 -41.09
N VAL A 141 16.97 13.31 -41.11
CA VAL A 141 16.38 12.79 -42.36
C VAL A 141 15.37 13.77 -42.96
N LEU A 142 14.55 14.41 -42.13
CA LEU A 142 13.57 15.39 -42.60
C LEU A 142 14.21 16.72 -43.04
N GLU A 143 15.32 17.14 -42.44
CA GLU A 143 16.08 18.32 -42.90
C GLU A 143 16.76 18.08 -44.26
N VAL A 144 17.32 16.89 -44.49
CA VAL A 144 17.85 16.51 -45.83
C VAL A 144 16.75 16.50 -46.89
N PHE A 145 15.57 15.99 -46.57
CA PHE A 145 14.43 15.98 -47.52
C PHE A 145 13.79 17.36 -47.73
N TRP A 146 13.96 18.30 -46.79
CA TRP A 146 13.45 19.67 -46.93
C TRP A 146 14.34 20.51 -47.85
N ASP A 147 15.65 20.32 -47.80
CA ASP A 147 16.62 21.01 -48.67
C ASP A 147 16.53 20.56 -50.14
N ASP A 148 16.18 19.30 -50.40
CA ASP A 148 15.99 18.76 -51.77
C ASP A 148 14.68 19.23 -52.43
N PHE A 149 13.70 19.75 -51.66
CA PHE A 149 12.40 20.20 -52.18
C PHE A 149 12.27 21.72 -52.34
N CYS A 150 13.32 22.49 -51.96
CA CYS A 150 13.35 23.96 -52.05
C CYS A 150 14.24 24.53 -53.18
N LEU A 151 14.56 23.74 -54.22
CA LEU A 151 15.26 24.20 -55.43
C LEU A 151 14.35 24.16 -56.67
#